data_AF-A0A4R5FBL2-F1
#
_entry.id   AF-A0A4R5FBL2-F1
#
_cell.length_a   1.000
_cell.length_b   1.000
_cell.length_c   1.000
_cell.angle_alpha   90.00
_cell.angle_beta   90.00
_cell.angle_gamma   90.00
#
_symmetry.space_group_name_H-M   'P 1'
#
loop_
_entity.id
_entity.type
_entity.pdbx_description
1 polymer ?
#
loop_
_entity_poly.entity_id
_entity_poly.type
_entity_poly.pdbx_seq_one_letter_code
_entity_poly.pdbx_strand_id
1 'polypeptide(L)'
;MADFTREDLAFAGYSQTIDIENDPKTIEVLDRICVNKTEEFEVVHFCNQFLKKYKVPQTKASFQKAESFLQHPSLENEIYRLQLLDWIASNWVKQ
;
A
#
# COMPACT_ATOMS: atom_id res chain seq x y z
N MET A 1 -8.61 -13.83 -7.13
CA MET A 1 -8.59 -13.70 -5.65
C MET A 1 -9.15 -12.33 -5.34
N ALA A 2 -9.94 -12.22 -4.28
CA ALA A 2 -10.46 -10.93 -3.86
C ALA A 2 -9.31 -10.05 -3.35
N ASP A 3 -9.37 -8.76 -3.64
CA ASP A 3 -8.41 -7.80 -3.10
C ASP A 3 -8.65 -7.61 -1.59
N PHE A 4 -7.58 -7.38 -0.84
CA PHE A 4 -7.67 -7.06 0.59
C PHE A 4 -8.30 -5.68 0.76
N THR A 5 -9.03 -5.51 1.86
CA THR A 5 -9.71 -4.25 2.18
C THR A 5 -9.06 -3.59 3.39
N ARG A 6 -9.59 -2.42 3.78
CA ARG A 6 -9.20 -1.73 5.01
C ARG A 6 -9.29 -2.61 6.27
N GLU A 7 -10.19 -3.59 6.30
CA GLU A 7 -10.38 -4.49 7.44
C GLU A 7 -9.19 -5.47 7.62
N ASP A 8 -8.32 -5.55 6.61
CA ASP A 8 -7.13 -6.37 6.63
C ASP A 8 -5.85 -5.63 7.04
N LEU A 9 -5.92 -4.31 7.19
CA LEU A 9 -4.80 -3.49 7.66
C LEU A 9 -4.41 -3.89 9.09
N ALA A 10 -3.11 -3.86 9.36
CA ALA A 10 -2.53 -4.05 10.68
C ALA A 10 -2.51 -2.75 11.49
N PHE A 11 -2.40 -1.59 10.83
CA PHE A 11 -2.38 -0.29 11.49
C PHE A 11 -3.72 0.42 11.35
N ALA A 12 -4.03 1.25 12.34
CA ALA A 12 -5.22 2.11 12.37
C ALA A 12 -4.80 3.59 12.40
N GLY A 13 -5.76 4.49 12.18
CA GLY A 13 -5.53 5.94 12.21
C GLY A 13 -5.22 6.57 10.85
N TYR A 14 -5.39 5.81 9.76
CA TYR A 14 -5.37 6.37 8.43
C TYR A 14 -6.53 7.36 8.23
N SER A 15 -6.25 8.39 7.45
CA SER A 15 -7.26 9.31 6.93
C SER A 15 -8.11 8.59 5.89
N GLN A 16 -9.41 8.88 5.86
CA GLN A 16 -10.36 8.35 4.89
C GLN A 16 -10.91 9.53 4.08
N THR A 17 -10.02 10.30 3.46
CA THR A 17 -10.42 11.48 2.68
C THR A 17 -10.91 11.11 1.29
N ILE A 18 -10.58 9.89 0.83
CA ILE A 18 -10.97 9.36 -0.46
C ILE A 18 -12.21 8.47 -0.29
N ASP A 19 -13.32 8.90 -0.88
CA ASP A 19 -14.54 8.10 -1.02
C ASP A 19 -14.69 7.62 -2.47
N ILE A 20 -14.40 6.33 -2.68
CA ILE A 20 -14.40 5.68 -3.99
C ILE A 20 -15.82 5.52 -4.53
N GLU A 21 -16.83 5.46 -3.65
CA GLU A 21 -18.23 5.31 -4.07
C GLU A 21 -18.73 6.58 -4.78
N ASN A 22 -18.09 7.72 -4.52
CA ASN A 22 -18.55 9.01 -5.02
C ASN A 22 -17.69 9.61 -6.16
N ASP A 23 -16.43 9.18 -6.35
CA ASP A 23 -15.53 9.84 -7.32
C ASP A 23 -14.75 8.86 -8.24
N PRO A 24 -15.14 8.71 -9.53
CA PRO A 24 -14.43 7.86 -10.48
C PRO A 24 -13.03 8.40 -10.86
N LYS A 25 -12.70 9.65 -10.53
CA LYS A 25 -11.35 10.23 -10.66
C LYS A 25 -10.34 9.65 -9.66
N THR A 26 -10.83 8.93 -8.66
CA THR A 26 -9.99 8.33 -7.63
C THR A 26 -8.96 7.34 -8.20
N ILE A 27 -9.28 6.65 -9.29
CA ILE A 27 -8.33 5.75 -9.98
C ILE A 27 -7.17 6.55 -10.61
N GLU A 28 -7.41 7.75 -11.14
CA GLU A 28 -6.34 8.62 -11.67
C GLU A 28 -5.46 9.18 -10.54
N VAL A 29 -6.01 9.39 -9.35
CA VAL A 29 -5.24 9.76 -8.15
C VAL A 29 -4.32 8.62 -7.73
N LEU A 30 -4.80 7.37 -7.81
CA LEU A 30 -4.01 6.18 -7.49
C LEU A 30 -2.88 5.88 -8.47
N ASP A 31 -2.91 6.39 -9.70
CA ASP A 31 -1.83 6.18 -10.69
C ASP A 31 -0.76 7.31 -10.64
N ARG A 32 -0.80 8.12 -9.58
CA ARG A 32 0.20 9.16 -9.35
C ARG A 32 1.57 8.57 -8.98
N ILE A 33 2.60 9.36 -9.29
CA ILE A 33 4.01 9.05 -9.04
C ILE A 33 4.31 8.88 -7.53
N CYS A 34 3.51 9.50 -6.67
CA CYS A 34 3.66 9.46 -5.21
C CYS A 34 2.53 8.69 -4.53
N VAL A 35 2.79 8.15 -3.34
CA VAL A 35 1.84 7.44 -2.48
C VAL A 35 1.66 8.24 -1.19
N ASN A 36 0.42 8.55 -0.86
CA ASN A 36 0.03 9.09 0.42
C ASN A 36 -0.12 7.96 1.44
N LYS A 37 0.88 7.81 2.30
CA LYS A 37 0.93 6.77 3.34
C LYS A 37 -0.02 7.00 4.51
N THR A 38 -0.64 8.18 4.59
CA THR A 38 -1.62 8.48 5.64
C THR A 38 -3.04 8.23 5.16
N GLU A 39 -3.27 8.03 3.85
CA GLU A 39 -4.59 7.77 3.30
C GLU A 39 -4.84 6.26 3.21
N GLU A 40 -5.90 5.82 3.89
CA GLU A 40 -6.25 4.40 4.06
C GLU A 40 -6.35 3.71 2.71
N PHE A 41 -7.05 4.37 1.79
CA PHE A 41 -7.32 3.81 0.49
C PHE A 41 -6.04 3.65 -0.34
N GLU A 42 -5.13 4.63 -0.31
CA GLU A 42 -3.86 4.54 -1.03
C GLU A 42 -2.96 3.43 -0.47
N VAL A 43 -2.93 3.26 0.85
CA VAL A 43 -2.18 2.19 1.51
C VAL A 43 -2.71 0.82 1.10
N VAL A 44 -4.02 0.61 1.17
CA VAL A 44 -4.66 -0.66 0.74
C VAL A 44 -4.38 -0.93 -0.73
N HIS A 45 -4.53 0.07 -1.59
CA HIS A 45 -4.29 -0.07 -3.02
C HIS A 45 -2.82 -0.41 -3.32
N PHE A 46 -1.88 0.30 -2.69
CA PHE A 46 -0.45 0.05 -2.84
C PHE A 46 -0.07 -1.37 -2.42
N CYS A 47 -0.54 -1.82 -1.25
CA CYS A 47 -0.24 -3.17 -0.75
C CYS A 47 -0.80 -4.25 -1.69
N ASN A 48 -2.06 -4.13 -2.13
CA ASN A 48 -2.62 -5.06 -3.12
C ASN A 48 -1.85 -5.04 -4.45
N GLN A 49 -1.47 -3.85 -4.94
CA GLN A 49 -0.67 -3.71 -6.15
C GLN A 49 0.70 -4.38 -6.00
N PHE A 50 1.38 -4.19 -4.87
CA PHE A 50 2.65 -4.83 -4.57
C PHE A 50 2.52 -6.36 -4.60
N LEU A 51 1.51 -6.91 -3.92
CA LEU A 51 1.28 -8.35 -3.87
C LEU A 51 1.12 -8.96 -5.27
N LYS A 52 0.31 -8.31 -6.12
CA LYS A 52 0.07 -8.72 -7.50
C LYS A 52 1.32 -8.58 -8.37
N LYS A 53 2.01 -7.44 -8.30
CA LYS A 53 3.18 -7.10 -9.13
C LYS A 53 4.36 -8.03 -8.86
N TYR A 54 4.64 -8.30 -7.59
CA TYR A 54 5.77 -9.14 -7.17
C TYR A 54 5.41 -10.63 -7.02
N LYS A 55 4.18 -11.02 -7.38
CA LYS A 55 3.68 -12.41 -7.33
C LYS A 55 3.90 -13.08 -5.97
N VAL A 56 3.86 -12.29 -4.89
CA VAL A 56 3.95 -12.83 -3.53
C VAL A 56 2.61 -13.44 -3.12
N PRO A 57 2.57 -14.36 -2.14
CA PRO A 57 1.33 -15.00 -1.73
C PRO A 57 0.29 -13.96 -1.33
N GLN A 58 -0.89 -13.98 -1.96
CA GLN A 58 -2.01 -13.10 -1.64
C GLN A 58 -2.70 -13.58 -0.36
N THR A 59 -2.01 -13.38 0.76
CA THR A 59 -2.49 -13.72 2.10
C THR A 59 -2.50 -12.46 2.96
N LYS A 60 -3.36 -12.43 3.99
CA LYS A 60 -3.42 -11.32 4.95
C LYS A 60 -2.06 -11.04 5.59
N ALA A 61 -1.29 -12.08 5.90
CA ALA A 61 0.06 -11.93 6.44
C ALA A 61 0.99 -11.19 5.48
N SER A 62 0.97 -11.52 4.18
CA SER A 62 1.77 -10.79 3.18
C SER A 62 1.29 -9.35 3.03
N PHE A 63 -0.03 -9.12 3.03
CA PHE A 63 -0.61 -7.78 2.94
C PHE A 63 -0.13 -6.90 4.10
N GLN A 64 -0.25 -7.39 5.33
CA GLN A 64 0.20 -6.70 6.54
C GLN A 64 1.72 -6.54 6.60
N LYS A 65 2.49 -7.48 6.04
CA LYS A 65 3.94 -7.35 5.89
C LYS A 65 4.30 -6.19 4.95
N ALA A 66 3.63 -6.09 3.81
CA ALA A 66 3.84 -4.98 2.87
C ALA A 66 3.49 -3.62 3.50
N GLU A 67 2.38 -3.56 4.23
CA GLU A 67 1.98 -2.37 4.99
C GLU A 67 3.04 -1.98 6.05
N SER A 68 3.53 -2.96 6.82
CA SER A 68 4.55 -2.73 7.84
C SER A 68 5.85 -2.18 7.24
N PHE A 69 6.24 -2.65 6.06
CA PHE A 69 7.39 -2.08 5.36
C PHE A 69 7.09 -0.68 4.83
N LEU A 70 5.88 -0.42 4.32
CA LEU A 70 5.50 0.90 3.82
C LEU A 70 5.56 1.97 4.92
N GLN A 71 5.16 1.61 6.14
CA GLN A 71 5.22 2.44 7.35
C GLN A 71 6.57 2.39 8.08
N HIS A 72 7.58 1.74 7.50
CA HIS A 72 8.89 1.64 8.13
C HIS A 72 9.55 3.02 8.23
N PRO A 73 10.21 3.37 9.37
CA PRO A 73 10.86 4.67 9.56
C PRO A 73 11.88 5.04 8.46
N SER A 74 12.56 4.05 7.87
CA SER A 74 13.48 4.27 6.75
C SER A 74 12.81 4.84 5.50
N LEU A 75 11.49 4.72 5.38
CA LEU A 75 10.71 5.25 4.28
C LEU A 75 9.87 6.46 4.70
N GLU A 76 10.01 7.00 5.91
CA GLU A 76 9.18 8.11 6.41
C GLU A 76 9.15 9.31 5.44
N ASN A 77 10.31 9.68 4.90
CA ASN A 77 10.45 10.78 3.94
C ASN A 77 10.29 10.36 2.47
N GLU A 78 10.15 9.06 2.21
CA GLU A 78 10.01 8.53 0.85
C GLU A 78 8.53 8.42 0.50
N ILE A 79 8.13 9.10 -0.56
CA ILE A 79 6.74 9.13 -1.04
C ILE A 79 6.62 8.60 -2.47
N TYR A 80 7.73 8.44 -3.18
CA TYR A 80 7.73 8.00 -4.57
C TYR A 80 7.41 6.51 -4.66
N ARG A 81 6.34 6.18 -5.39
CA ARG A 81 5.86 4.79 -5.52
C ARG A 81 6.94 3.82 -5.95
N LEU A 82 7.74 4.19 -6.96
CA LEU A 82 8.79 3.30 -7.48
C LEU A 82 9.88 3.02 -6.43
N GLN A 83 10.29 4.04 -5.67
CA GLN A 83 11.29 3.89 -4.60
C GLN A 83 10.74 3.02 -3.46
N LEU A 84 9.46 3.22 -3.09
CA LEU A 84 8.78 2.39 -2.10
C LEU A 84 8.71 0.93 -2.53
N LEU A 85 8.27 0.66 -3.76
CA LEU A 85 8.19 -0.70 -4.29
C LEU A 85 9.57 -1.37 -4.32
N ASP A 86 10.60 -0.66 -4.79
CA ASP A 86 11.97 -1.18 -4.87
C ASP A 86 12.54 -1.49 -3.48
N TRP A 87 12.38 -0.58 -2.52
CA TRP A 87 12.85 -0.77 -1.16
C TRP A 87 12.14 -1.95 -0.47
N ILE A 88 10.80 -2.02 -0.58
CA ILE A 88 10.03 -3.11 0.03
C ILE A 88 10.42 -4.45 -0.61
N ALA A 89 10.56 -4.52 -1.94
CA ALA A 89 11.00 -5.73 -2.63
C ALA A 89 12.41 -6.15 -2.20
N SER A 90 13.34 -5.20 -2.08
CA SER A 90 14.72 -5.43 -1.66
C SER A 90 14.84 -5.91 -0.21
N ASN A 91 13.88 -5.56 0.65
CA ASN A 91 13.85 -5.95 2.06
C ASN A 91 12.91 -7.12 2.35
N TRP A 92 12.13 -7.59 1.35
CA TRP A 92 11.09 -8.60 1.52
C TRP A 92 11.59 -9.94 2.09
N VAL A 93 12.79 -10.38 1.66
CA VAL A 93 13.41 -11.67 2.01
C VAL A 93 14.46 -11.53 3.12
N LYS A 94 14.80 -10.30 3.55
CA LYS A 94 15.86 -10.03 4.53
C LYS A 94 15.42 -10.20 6.00
N GLN A 95 14.21 -10.69 6.24
CA GLN A 95 13.66 -10.92 7.59
C GLN A 95 13.24 -12.36 7.79
#